data_AF-A0A3L7U8P7-F1
#
_entry.id   AF-A0A3L7U8P7-F1
#
_cell.length_a   1.000
_cell.length_b   1.000
_cell.length_c   1.000
_cell.angle_alpha   90.00
_cell.angle_beta   90.00
_cell.angle_gamma   90.00
#
_symmetry.space_group_name_H-M   'P 1'
#
loop_
_entity.id
_entity.type
_entity.pdbx_description
1 polymer ?
#
loop_
_entity_poly.entity_id
_entity_poly.type
_entity_poly.pdbx_seq_one_letter_code
_entity_poly.pdbx_strand_id
1 'polypeptide(L)'
;MPVISDIGTGLRTYISEPLVPQGRTWADKPAEQRDAFRANHRRIRSERGKRLLRRRGEVVERTFAHLCETGGRRRTWLRGLTKVTKRYQVLALSHNLGLILRNLCGAAKPRAFTLVLSLYASLLATRRNLRFVCQAQPAIPRPKLAFSQTTLAS
;
A
#
# COMPACT_ATOMS: atom_id res chain seq x y z
N MET A 1 2.32 7.63 -38.98
CA MET A 1 2.16 7.55 -37.51
C MET A 1 2.86 8.77 -36.91
N PRO A 2 2.12 9.66 -36.22
CA PRO A 2 2.70 10.85 -35.62
C PRO A 2 3.70 10.45 -34.54
N VAL A 3 4.79 11.21 -34.47
CA VAL A 3 5.80 11.04 -33.45
C VAL A 3 5.25 11.54 -32.13
N ILE A 4 5.26 10.71 -31.09
CA ILE A 4 4.84 11.11 -29.73
C ILE A 4 5.96 11.94 -29.09
N SER A 5 6.31 13.06 -29.73
CA SER A 5 7.26 14.04 -29.21
C SER A 5 6.54 15.06 -28.31
N ASP A 6 5.28 15.38 -28.64
CA ASP A 6 4.40 16.26 -27.88
C ASP A 6 2.95 15.79 -28.05
N ILE A 7 2.25 15.46 -26.96
CA ILE A 7 0.83 15.06 -27.00
C ILE A 7 -0.06 16.32 -27.18
N GLY A 8 0.45 17.41 -27.76
CA GLY A 8 -0.22 18.72 -27.81
C GLY A 8 -0.54 19.29 -26.41
N THR A 9 0.16 18.81 -25.39
CA THR A 9 -0.11 19.08 -23.97
C THR A 9 1.07 19.76 -23.27
N GLY A 10 2.16 20.04 -23.99
CA GLY A 10 3.39 20.60 -23.41
C GLY A 10 4.15 19.62 -22.52
N LEU A 11 3.78 18.34 -22.55
CA LEU A 11 4.37 17.29 -21.72
C LEU A 11 5.57 16.65 -22.41
N ARG A 12 6.71 16.68 -21.73
CA ARG A 12 7.94 16.03 -22.21
C ARG A 12 7.96 14.56 -21.81
N THR A 13 7.99 13.69 -22.83
CA THR A 13 7.99 12.23 -22.64
C THR A 13 9.36 11.67 -22.21
N TYR A 14 9.35 10.58 -21.43
CA TYR A 14 10.53 9.78 -21.09
C TYR A 14 10.13 8.31 -21.23
N ILE A 15 10.40 7.71 -22.39
CA ILE A 15 9.89 6.39 -22.75
C ILE A 15 11.06 5.41 -22.82
N SER A 16 11.07 4.39 -21.95
CA SER A 16 12.10 3.35 -21.95
C SER A 16 12.35 2.80 -23.35
N GLU A 17 13.60 2.83 -23.78
CA GLU A 17 14.03 2.33 -25.08
C GLU A 17 14.57 0.91 -24.93
N PRO A 18 14.30 0.02 -25.89
CA PRO A 18 14.92 -1.30 -25.90
C PRO A 18 16.44 -1.17 -26.12
N LEU A 19 17.22 -2.02 -25.45
CA LEU A 19 18.65 -2.12 -25.70
C LEU A 19 18.86 -2.80 -27.06
N VAL A 20 19.49 -2.08 -28.00
CA VAL A 20 19.84 -2.62 -29.33
C VAL A 20 21.37 -2.67 -29.45
N PRO A 21 21.99 -3.87 -29.36
CA PRO A 21 23.45 -4.00 -29.28
C PRO A 21 24.20 -3.44 -30.49
N GLN A 22 23.65 -3.62 -31.70
CA GLN A 22 24.28 -3.22 -32.96
C GLN A 22 23.87 -1.81 -33.42
N GLY A 23 23.18 -1.06 -32.56
CA GLY A 23 22.56 0.21 -32.94
C GLY A 23 21.35 0.02 -33.86
N ARG A 24 20.76 1.14 -34.33
CA ARG A 24 19.56 1.12 -35.16
C ARG A 24 19.84 1.78 -36.51
N THR A 25 19.56 1.06 -37.60
CA THR A 25 19.59 1.60 -38.96
C THR A 25 18.29 2.36 -39.26
N TRP A 26 18.42 3.55 -39.84
CA TRP A 26 17.31 4.47 -40.14
C TRP A 26 17.13 4.62 -41.66
N ALA A 27 16.84 3.52 -42.37
CA ALA A 27 16.62 3.53 -43.81
C ALA A 27 15.14 3.80 -44.17
N ASP A 28 14.22 3.07 -43.54
CA ASP A 28 12.81 3.04 -43.97
C ASP A 28 11.89 3.95 -43.14
N LYS A 29 12.45 4.93 -42.42
CA LYS A 29 11.69 5.73 -41.44
C LYS A 29 11.87 7.24 -41.67
N PRO A 30 10.81 8.03 -41.46
CA PRO A 30 10.89 9.47 -41.61
C PRO A 30 11.88 10.10 -40.60
N ALA A 31 12.54 11.18 -41.03
CA ALA A 31 13.56 11.87 -40.23
C ALA A 31 13.02 12.34 -38.87
N GLU A 32 11.76 12.75 -38.80
CA GLU A 32 11.10 13.19 -37.57
C GLU A 32 11.11 12.10 -36.47
N GLN A 33 10.85 10.84 -36.83
CA GLN A 33 10.89 9.71 -35.89
C GLN A 33 12.31 9.47 -35.36
N ARG A 34 13.31 9.63 -36.24
CA ARG A 34 14.72 9.53 -35.87
C ARG A 34 15.11 10.58 -34.86
N ASP A 35 14.69 11.81 -35.10
CA ASP A 35 15.09 12.94 -34.27
C ASP A 35 14.42 12.88 -32.89
N ALA A 36 13.15 12.49 -32.82
CA ALA A 36 12.48 12.26 -31.54
C ALA A 36 13.04 11.07 -30.77
N PHE A 37 13.39 9.97 -31.44
CA PHE A 37 14.09 8.85 -30.81
C PHE A 37 15.43 9.34 -30.23
N ARG A 38 16.27 10.01 -31.03
CA ARG A 38 17.55 10.56 -30.56
C ARG A 38 17.37 11.55 -29.40
N ALA A 39 16.31 12.36 -29.43
CA ALA A 39 15.98 13.27 -28.33
C ALA A 39 15.55 12.52 -27.06
N ASN A 40 14.73 11.46 -27.18
CA ASN A 40 14.33 10.61 -26.05
C ASN A 40 15.54 9.84 -25.47
N HIS A 41 16.41 9.35 -26.34
CA HIS A 41 17.65 8.68 -25.99
C HIS A 41 18.57 9.56 -25.14
N ARG A 42 18.77 10.81 -25.55
CA ARG A 42 19.50 11.82 -24.76
C ARG A 42 18.81 12.11 -23.43
N ARG A 43 17.47 12.26 -23.44
CA ARG A 43 16.67 12.55 -22.23
C ARG A 43 16.80 11.44 -21.19
N ILE A 44 16.69 10.18 -21.58
CA ILE A 44 16.73 9.04 -20.66
C ILE A 44 18.10 8.85 -20.01
N ARG A 45 19.17 9.16 -20.75
CA ARG A 45 20.55 9.08 -20.24
C ARG A 45 20.92 10.21 -19.28
N SER A 46 20.18 11.32 -19.28
CA SER A 46 20.38 12.38 -18.30
C SER A 46 20.07 11.90 -16.88
N GLU A 47 20.68 12.52 -15.86
CA GLU A 47 20.40 12.18 -14.46
C GLU A 47 18.92 12.35 -14.08
N ARG A 48 18.26 13.37 -14.64
CA ARG A 48 16.81 13.55 -14.49
C ARG A 48 16.04 12.37 -15.09
N GLY A 49 16.40 11.95 -16.30
CA GLY A 49 15.77 10.81 -16.97
C GLY A 49 15.92 9.50 -16.20
N LYS A 50 17.14 9.20 -15.73
CA LYS A 50 17.41 8.04 -14.88
C LYS A 50 16.58 8.08 -13.59
N ARG A 51 16.49 9.24 -12.93
CA ARG A 51 15.67 9.42 -11.72
C ARG A 51 14.18 9.16 -11.99
N LEU A 52 13.65 9.67 -13.09
CA LEU A 52 12.25 9.44 -13.49
C LEU A 52 11.98 7.96 -13.79
N LEU A 53 12.89 7.27 -14.49
CA LEU A 53 12.75 5.85 -14.78
C LEU A 53 12.83 4.99 -13.52
N ARG A 54 13.74 5.30 -12.59
CA ARG A 54 13.78 4.63 -11.27
C ARG A 54 12.46 4.82 -10.52
N ARG A 55 11.92 6.04 -10.49
CA ARG A 55 10.64 6.34 -9.84
C ARG A 55 9.47 5.60 -10.49
N ARG A 56 9.47 5.49 -11.83
CA ARG A 56 8.50 4.70 -12.59
C ARG A 56 8.56 3.23 -12.18
N GLY A 57 9.75 2.63 -12.15
CA GLY A 57 9.94 1.25 -11.71
C GLY A 57 9.41 1.02 -10.28
N GLU A 58 9.70 1.96 -9.39
CA GLU A 58 9.31 1.92 -8.00
C GLU A 58 7.79 2.02 -7.76
N VAL A 59 7.14 3.00 -8.41
CA VAL A 59 5.73 3.36 -8.14
C VAL A 59 4.77 2.60 -9.05
N VAL A 60 5.09 2.53 -10.33
CA VAL A 60 4.19 1.99 -11.35
C VAL A 60 4.44 0.51 -11.52
N GLU A 61 5.66 0.14 -11.91
CA GLU A 61 5.96 -1.23 -12.34
C GLU A 61 5.90 -2.21 -11.17
N ARG A 62 6.34 -1.82 -9.96
CA ARG A 62 6.21 -2.66 -8.76
C ARG A 62 4.74 -2.94 -8.41
N THR A 63 3.87 -1.94 -8.47
CA THR A 63 2.44 -2.12 -8.22
C THR A 63 1.83 -3.08 -9.25
N PHE A 64 2.20 -2.93 -10.51
CA PHE A 64 1.79 -3.86 -11.56
C PHE A 64 2.38 -5.26 -11.39
N ALA A 65 3.59 -5.42 -10.87
CA ALA A 65 4.15 -6.72 -10.54
C ALA A 65 3.31 -7.43 -9.46
N HIS A 66 2.92 -6.73 -8.40
CA HIS A 66 2.04 -7.30 -7.37
C HIS A 66 0.66 -7.67 -7.92
N LEU A 67 0.09 -6.85 -8.80
CA LEU A 67 -1.20 -7.14 -9.43
C LEU A 67 -1.11 -8.30 -10.44
N CYS A 68 -0.19 -8.22 -11.39
CA CYS A 68 -0.15 -9.10 -12.56
C CYS A 68 0.65 -10.38 -12.36
N GLU A 69 1.76 -10.33 -11.61
CA GLU A 69 2.65 -11.48 -11.40
C GLU A 69 2.21 -12.24 -10.15
N THR A 70 2.48 -11.70 -8.96
CA THR A 70 2.09 -12.34 -7.69
C THR A 70 0.58 -12.53 -7.58
N GLY A 71 -0.20 -11.53 -8.04
CA GLY A 71 -1.65 -11.57 -8.01
C GLY A 71 -2.30 -12.38 -9.13
N GLY A 72 -1.52 -12.90 -10.10
CA GLY A 72 -2.02 -13.73 -11.20
C GLY A 72 -3.03 -13.03 -12.12
N ARG A 73 -3.09 -11.70 -12.13
CA ARG A 73 -4.14 -10.96 -12.86
C ARG A 73 -3.81 -10.68 -14.32
N ARG A 74 -2.62 -11.05 -14.81
CA ARG A 74 -2.18 -10.83 -16.21
C ARG A 74 -3.11 -11.47 -17.25
N ARG A 75 -3.71 -12.62 -16.94
CA ARG A 75 -4.59 -13.35 -17.86
C ARG A 75 -6.06 -13.21 -17.46
N THR A 76 -6.94 -13.08 -18.44
CA THR A 76 -8.39 -13.04 -18.23
C THR A 76 -9.10 -13.72 -19.40
N TRP A 77 -10.18 -14.41 -19.08
CA TRP A 77 -11.09 -15.03 -20.05
C TRP A 77 -12.16 -14.04 -20.56
N LEU A 78 -12.22 -12.84 -20.00
CA LEU A 78 -13.15 -11.80 -20.45
C LEU A 78 -12.78 -11.33 -21.85
N ARG A 79 -13.80 -11.14 -22.70
CA ARG A 79 -13.66 -10.65 -24.08
C ARG A 79 -14.14 -9.21 -24.17
N GLY A 80 -13.45 -8.41 -24.97
CA GLY A 80 -13.76 -6.99 -25.18
C GLY A 80 -13.06 -6.06 -24.17
N LEU A 81 -12.54 -4.93 -24.67
CA LEU A 81 -11.74 -3.99 -23.90
C LEU A 81 -12.49 -3.42 -22.70
N THR A 82 -13.78 -3.12 -22.86
CA THR A 82 -14.62 -2.55 -21.79
C THR A 82 -14.72 -3.46 -20.56
N LYS A 83 -14.96 -4.76 -20.76
CA LYS A 83 -15.05 -5.74 -19.67
C LYS A 83 -13.70 -5.95 -18.98
N VAL A 84 -12.63 -6.03 -19.76
CA VAL A 84 -11.26 -6.18 -19.25
C VAL A 84 -10.84 -4.96 -18.44
N THR A 85 -11.12 -3.74 -18.93
CA THR A 85 -10.80 -2.49 -18.22
C THR A 85 -11.54 -2.41 -16.88
N LYS A 86 -12.84 -2.70 -16.85
CA LYS A 86 -13.62 -2.71 -15.60
C LYS A 86 -13.01 -3.67 -14.57
N ARG A 87 -12.66 -4.89 -15.00
CA ARG A 87 -11.98 -5.88 -14.13
C ARG A 87 -10.66 -5.33 -13.59
N TYR A 88 -9.82 -4.75 -14.44
CA TYR A 88 -8.52 -4.21 -14.03
C TYR A 88 -8.66 -3.03 -13.06
N GLN A 89 -9.62 -2.14 -13.29
CA GLN A 89 -9.91 -1.02 -12.39
C GLN A 89 -10.30 -1.51 -11.00
N VAL A 90 -11.25 -2.45 -10.90
CA VAL A 90 -11.67 -3.01 -9.60
C VAL A 90 -10.48 -3.64 -8.86
N LEU A 91 -9.65 -4.41 -9.57
CA LEU A 91 -8.48 -5.05 -8.98
C LEU A 91 -7.44 -4.05 -8.46
N ALA A 92 -7.13 -3.02 -9.25
CA ALA A 92 -6.23 -1.95 -8.84
C ALA A 92 -6.78 -1.18 -7.64
N LEU A 93 -8.08 -0.89 -7.63
CA LEU A 93 -8.77 -0.21 -6.53
C LEU A 93 -8.70 -1.04 -5.25
N SER A 94 -8.96 -2.34 -5.33
CA SER A 94 -8.84 -3.27 -4.19
C SER A 94 -7.40 -3.35 -3.65
N HIS A 95 -6.39 -3.37 -4.53
CA HIS A 95 -4.99 -3.38 -4.11
C HIS A 95 -4.61 -2.08 -3.37
N ASN A 96 -4.96 -0.93 -3.94
CA ASN A 96 -4.67 0.38 -3.35
C ASN A 96 -5.41 0.55 -2.02
N LEU A 97 -6.68 0.12 -1.94
CA LEU A 97 -7.43 0.13 -0.69
C LEU A 97 -6.76 -0.74 0.38
N GLY A 98 -6.27 -1.93 0.01
CA GLY A 98 -5.51 -2.77 0.94
C GLY A 98 -4.24 -2.10 1.47
N LEU A 99 -3.54 -1.31 0.66
CA LEU A 99 -2.36 -0.54 1.11
C LEU A 99 -2.75 0.60 2.06
N ILE A 100 -3.81 1.36 1.73
CA ILE A 100 -4.33 2.42 2.58
C ILE A 100 -4.77 1.85 3.94
N LEU A 101 -5.54 0.76 3.93
CA LEU A 101 -5.98 0.09 5.16
C LEU A 101 -4.80 -0.47 5.97
N ARG A 102 -3.75 -0.98 5.32
CA ARG A 102 -2.53 -1.37 6.03
C ARG A 102 -1.87 -0.19 6.72
N ASN A 103 -1.81 0.96 6.05
CA ASN A 103 -1.13 2.13 6.58
C ASN A 103 -1.92 2.77 7.73
N LEU A 104 -3.25 2.87 7.59
CA LEU A 104 -4.13 3.48 8.59
C LEU A 104 -4.44 2.55 9.77
N CYS A 105 -4.67 1.27 9.51
CA CYS A 105 -5.19 0.33 10.49
C CYS A 105 -4.21 -0.81 10.84
N GLY A 106 -3.00 -0.83 10.26
CA GLY A 106 -2.01 -1.90 10.46
C GLY A 106 -2.37 -3.24 9.78
N ALA A 107 -3.61 -3.42 9.31
CA ALA A 107 -4.11 -4.67 8.75
C ALA A 107 -4.86 -4.43 7.43
N ALA A 108 -4.40 -5.06 6.36
CA ALA A 108 -5.05 -5.02 5.04
C ALA A 108 -6.05 -6.15 4.79
N LYS A 109 -5.85 -7.29 5.47
CA LYS A 109 -6.61 -8.52 5.22
C LYS A 109 -7.82 -8.56 6.16
N PRO A 110 -9.02 -8.91 5.68
CA PRO A 110 -10.21 -8.97 6.53
C PRO A 110 -10.01 -9.88 7.75
N ARG A 111 -9.34 -11.04 7.59
CA ARG A 111 -9.01 -11.95 8.70
C ARG A 111 -8.05 -11.36 9.74
N ALA A 112 -7.13 -10.51 9.32
CA ALA A 112 -6.23 -9.82 10.25
C ALA A 112 -6.99 -8.74 11.02
N PHE A 113 -7.94 -8.07 10.37
CA PHE A 113 -8.79 -7.06 10.98
C PHE A 113 -9.73 -7.65 12.05
N THR A 114 -10.31 -8.83 11.79
CA THR A 114 -11.17 -9.52 12.77
C THR A 114 -10.41 -9.90 14.04
N LEU A 115 -9.14 -10.29 13.93
CA LEU A 115 -8.30 -10.63 15.08
C LEU A 115 -7.93 -9.38 15.91
N VAL A 116 -7.57 -8.29 15.24
CA VAL A 116 -7.26 -7.02 15.93
C VAL A 116 -8.50 -6.49 16.66
N LEU A 117 -9.66 -6.52 16.00
CA LEU A 117 -10.92 -6.05 16.58
C LEU A 117 -11.38 -6.93 17.75
N SER A 118 -11.25 -8.26 17.65
CA SER A 118 -11.64 -9.16 18.73
C SER A 118 -10.73 -9.01 19.96
N LEU A 119 -9.42 -8.84 19.77
CA LEU A 119 -8.48 -8.55 20.86
C LEU A 119 -8.80 -7.21 21.53
N TYR A 120 -9.10 -6.17 20.74
CA TYR A 120 -9.48 -4.85 21.25
C TYR A 120 -10.79 -4.89 22.04
N ALA A 121 -11.81 -5.59 21.53
CA ALA A 121 -13.10 -5.77 22.20
C ALA A 121 -12.96 -6.55 23.51
N SER A 122 -12.17 -7.63 23.52
CA SER A 122 -11.84 -8.37 24.74
C SER A 122 -11.18 -7.47 25.77
N LEU A 123 -10.16 -6.69 25.39
CA LEU A 123 -9.46 -5.78 26.30
C LEU A 123 -10.41 -4.75 26.96
N LEU A 124 -11.35 -4.20 26.17
CA LEU A 124 -12.38 -3.29 26.67
C LEU A 124 -13.34 -3.99 27.65
N ALA A 125 -13.77 -5.21 27.32
CA ALA A 125 -14.63 -6.01 28.20
C ALA A 125 -13.93 -6.32 29.53
N THR A 126 -12.65 -6.73 29.52
CA THR A 126 -11.88 -6.98 30.74
C THR A 126 -11.70 -5.70 31.57
N ARG A 127 -11.39 -4.56 30.94
CA ARG A 127 -11.31 -3.27 31.62
C ARG A 127 -12.63 -2.86 32.27
N ARG A 128 -13.76 -3.08 31.59
CA ARG A 128 -15.10 -2.78 32.13
C ARG A 128 -15.42 -3.67 33.33
N ASN A 129 -15.10 -4.96 33.25
CA ASN A 129 -15.28 -5.91 34.35
C ASN A 129 -14.38 -5.59 35.55
N LEU A 130 -13.10 -5.26 35.35
CA LEU A 130 -12.22 -4.84 36.43
C LEU A 130 -12.73 -3.57 37.14
N ARG A 131 -13.20 -2.57 36.39
CA ARG A 131 -13.80 -1.37 36.99
C ARG A 131 -15.03 -1.70 37.81
N PHE A 132 -15.89 -2.60 37.33
CA PHE A 132 -17.07 -3.04 38.06
C PHE A 132 -16.69 -3.75 39.37
N VAL A 133 -15.72 -4.67 39.33
CA VAL A 133 -15.23 -5.37 40.53
C VAL A 133 -14.58 -4.41 41.52
N CYS A 134 -13.76 -3.47 41.07
CA CYS A 134 -13.14 -2.46 41.94
C CYS A 134 -14.17 -1.51 42.56
N GLN A 135 -15.25 -1.15 41.86
CA GLN A 135 -16.34 -0.34 42.42
C GLN A 135 -17.27 -1.14 43.36
N ALA A 136 -17.37 -2.46 43.14
CA ALA A 136 -18.22 -3.34 43.91
C ALA A 136 -17.54 -3.95 45.14
N GLN A 137 -16.26 -3.67 45.41
CA GLN A 137 -15.63 -4.11 46.65
C GLN A 137 -16.17 -3.29 47.84
N PRO A 138 -16.89 -3.91 48.78
CA PRO A 138 -17.25 -3.22 50.02
C PRO A 138 -15.99 -2.97 50.84
N ALA A 139 -15.95 -1.83 51.54
CA ALA A 139 -14.83 -1.48 52.41
C ALA A 139 -14.58 -2.60 53.42
N ILE A 140 -13.35 -3.14 53.45
CA ILE A 140 -12.94 -4.17 54.42
C ILE A 140 -13.12 -3.56 55.83
N PRO A 141 -13.99 -4.11 56.69
CA PRO A 141 -14.14 -3.60 58.04
C PRO A 141 -12.83 -3.81 58.80
N ARG A 142 -12.19 -2.70 59.20
CA ARG A 142 -10.97 -2.77 60.02
C ARG A 142 -11.34 -3.35 61.39
N PRO A 143 -10.65 -4.40 61.87
CA PRO A 143 -10.90 -4.91 63.21
C PRO A 143 -10.54 -3.83 64.23
N LYS A 144 -11.47 -3.55 65.16
CA LYS A 144 -11.17 -2.70 66.31
C LYS A 144 -10.22 -3.49 67.21
N LEU A 145 -8.96 -3.08 67.29
CA LEU A 145 -8.00 -3.62 68.24
C LEU A 145 -8.49 -3.26 69.66
N ALA A 146 -9.16 -4.20 70.33
CA ALA A 146 -9.51 -4.08 71.73
C ALA A 146 -8.25 -4.37 72.56
N PHE A 147 -7.61 -3.31 73.05
CA PHE A 147 -6.49 -3.39 73.98
C PHE A 147 -7.05 -3.66 75.38
N SER A 148 -7.16 -4.92 75.79
CA SER A 148 -7.58 -5.27 77.15
C SER A 148 -6.40 -5.06 78.11
N GLN A 149 -6.54 -4.08 79.01
CA GLN A 149 -5.63 -3.89 80.13
C GLN A 149 -5.86 -5.02 81.15
N THR A 150 -4.87 -5.90 81.33
CA THR A 150 -4.86 -6.90 82.40
C THR A 150 -4.40 -6.24 83.69
N THR A 151 -5.35 -5.81 84.53
CA THR A 151 -5.07 -5.42 85.92
C THR A 151 -4.73 -6.66 86.73
N LEU A 152 -3.48 -6.70 87.21
CA LEU A 152 -2.99 -7.55 88.29
C LEU A 152 -3.77 -7.28 89.58
N ALA A 153 -4.39 -8.32 90.14
CA ALA A 153 -4.76 -8.42 91.56
C ALA A 153 -4.31 -9.84 91.98
N SER A 154 -3.18 -9.95 92.68
CA SER A 154 -3.07 -10.04 94.15
C SER A 154 -3.60 -11.37 94.67
#